data_AF-A0A944W5D4-F1
#
_entry.id   AF-A0A944W5D4-F1
#
_cell.length_a   1.000
_cell.length_b   1.000
_cell.length_c   1.000
_cell.angle_alpha   90.00
_cell.angle_beta   90.00
_cell.angle_gamma   90.00
#
_symmetry.space_group_name_H-M   'P 1'
#
loop_
_entity.id
_entity.type
_entity.pdbx_description
1 polymer ?
#
loop_
_entity_poly.entity_id
_entity_poly.type
_entity_poly.pdbx_seq_one_letter_code
_entity_poly.pdbx_strand_id
1 'polypeptide(L)' 'MAIESGLTAPDFTLASQENEPLTLSELRGNPVVLVFHPLSFTGG' A
#
# COMPACT_ATOMS: atom_id res chain seq x y z
N MET A 1 1.51 -13.91 11.19
CA MET A 1 2.59 -14.04 10.20
C MET A 1 3.23 -12.68 10.03
N ALA A 2 4.55 -12.59 10.07
CA ALA A 2 5.29 -11.36 9.80
C ALA A 2 5.55 -11.24 8.28
N ILE A 3 5.70 -10.01 7.79
CA ILE A 3 6.18 -9.76 6.42
C ILE A 3 7.70 -9.91 6.43
N GLU A 4 8.22 -10.71 5.51
CA GLU A 4 9.65 -11.02 5.38
C GLU A 4 10.12 -10.82 3.94
N SER A 5 11.41 -10.55 3.77
CA SER A 5 12.02 -10.37 2.45
C SER A 5 11.92 -11.63 1.59
N GLY A 6 11.62 -11.44 0.30
CA GLY A 6 11.49 -12.55 -0.67
C GLY A 6 10.09 -13.15 -0.74
N LEU A 7 9.19 -12.80 0.18
CA LEU A 7 7.77 -13.14 0.05
C LEU A 7 7.11 -12.30 -1.05
N THR A 8 6.20 -12.93 -1.79
CA THR A 8 5.29 -12.20 -2.68
C THR A 8 4.45 -11.23 -1.86
N ALA A 9 4.40 -9.97 -2.28
CA ALA A 9 3.56 -8.97 -1.62
C ALA A 9 2.09 -9.44 -1.62
N PRO A 10 1.38 -9.33 -0.49
CA PRO A 10 -0.05 -9.67 -0.41
C PRO A 10 -0.85 -8.71 -1.29
N ASP A 11 -1.85 -9.23 -1.98
CA ASP A 11 -2.76 -8.38 -2.75
C ASP A 11 -3.90 -7.89 -1.87
N PHE A 12 -4.26 -6.62 -2.04
CA PHE A 12 -5.33 -5.99 -1.29
C PHE A 12 -5.86 -4.78 -2.07
N THR A 13 -7.11 -4.41 -1.78
CA THR A 13 -7.77 -3.23 -2.32
C THR A 13 -8.04 -2.25 -1.18
N LEU A 14 -7.65 -0.99 -1.35
CA LEU A 14 -7.94 0.10 -0.42
C LEU A 14 -8.66 1.24 -1.14
N ALA A 15 -9.40 2.05 -0.38
CA ALA A 15 -9.89 3.32 -0.89
C ALA A 15 -8.72 4.32 -0.97
N SER A 16 -8.61 5.01 -2.11
CA SER A 16 -7.68 6.12 -2.31
C SER A 16 -8.18 7.41 -1.63
N GLN A 17 -7.40 8.48 -1.73
CA GLN A 17 -7.80 9.80 -1.19
C GLN A 17 -9.07 10.36 -1.84
N GLU A 18 -9.37 9.93 -3.08
CA GLU A 18 -10.58 10.28 -3.82
C GLU A 18 -11.74 9.31 -3.56
N ASN A 19 -11.61 8.38 -2.61
CA ASN A 19 -12.55 7.26 -2.35
C ASN A 19 -12.71 6.24 -3.49
N GLU A 20 -11.84 6.29 -4.50
CA GLU A 20 -11.80 5.29 -5.56
C GLU A 20 -11.05 4.03 -5.09
N PRO A 21 -11.54 2.82 -5.42
CA PRO A 21 -10.84 1.57 -5.09
C PRO A 21 -9.53 1.44 -5.87
N LEU A 22 -8.46 1.07 -5.19
CA LEU A 22 -7.15 0.80 -5.78
C LEU A 22 -6.62 -0.55 -5.29
N THR A 23 -6.29 -1.45 -6.21
CA THR A 23 -5.71 -2.77 -5.89
C THR A 23 -4.19 -2.74 -6.08
N LEU A 24 -3.43 -3.32 -5.13
CA LEU A 24 -1.96 -3.33 -5.21
C LEU A 24 -1.46 -3.98 -6.51
N SER A 25 -2.09 -5.05 -6.98
CA SER A 25 -1.70 -5.74 -8.21
C SER A 25 -1.88 -4.92 -9.50
N GLU A 26 -2.68 -3.85 -9.49
CA GLU A 26 -2.84 -2.91 -10.62
C GLU A 26 -1.56 -2.08 -10.86
N LEU A 27 -0.71 -1.93 -9.84
CA LEU A 27 0.53 -1.15 -9.91
C LEU A 27 1.74 -1.97 -10.40
N ARG A 28 1.54 -3.25 -10.78
CA ARG A 28 2.60 -4.12 -11.30
C ARG A 28 3.21 -3.56 -12.58
N GLY A 29 4.48 -3.90 -12.82
CA GLY A 29 5.28 -3.40 -13.93
C GLY A 29 6.20 -2.24 -13.55
N ASN A 30 6.03 -1.67 -12.35
CA ASN A 30 6.92 -0.67 -11.78
C ASN A 30 7.38 -1.09 -10.37
N PRO A 31 8.55 -0.62 -9.90
CA PRO A 31 8.90 -0.70 -8.48
C PRO A 31 7.88 0.07 -7.63
N VAL A 32 7.35 -0.57 -6.59
CA VAL A 32 6.34 0.01 -5.68
C VAL A 32 6.89 0.03 -4.26
N VAL A 33 6.68 1.15 -3.55
CA VAL A 33 7.01 1.31 -2.13
C VAL A 33 5.71 1.56 -1.36
N LEU A 34 5.45 0.75 -0.34
CA LEU A 34 4.28 0.89 0.53
C LEU A 34 4.71 1.45 1.89
N VAL A 35 4.12 2.57 2.30
CA VAL A 35 4.41 3.26 3.56
C VAL A 35 3.13 3.36 4.39
N PHE A 36 3.20 2.93 5.64
CA PHE A 36 2.12 3.10 6.61
C PHE A 36 2.48 4.24 7.56
N HIS A 37 1.57 5.19 7.75
CA HIS A 37 1.70 6.24 8.75
C HIS A 37 0.43 6.29 9.63
N PRO A 38 0.51 6.70 10.90
CA PRO A 38 -0.59 6.55 11.86
C PRO A 38 -1.82 7.41 11.53
N LEU A 39 -1.58 8.64 11.06
CA LEU A 39 -2.63 9.60 10.73
C LEU A 39 -2.08 10.60 9.69
N SER A 40 -2.97 11.16 8.86
CA SER A 40 -2.64 12.25 7.93
C SER A 40 -2.55 13.58 8.66
N PHE A 41 -1.77 14.52 8.14
CA PHE A 41 -1.65 15.89 8.69
C PHE A 41 -1.19 15.96 10.15
N THR A 42 -0.45 14.95 10.62
CA THR A 42 0.21 14.98 11.93
C THR A 42 1.67 15.40 11.77
N GLY A 43 2.05 16.47 12.45
CA GLY A 43 3.40 17.01 12.50
C GLY A 43 3.35 18.38 13.17
N GLY A 44 4.09 18.54 14.26
CA GLY A 44 4.32 19.85 14.89
C GLY A 44 5.42 20.62 14.16
#